data_AF-A0A091K656-F1
#
_entry.id   AF-A0A091K656-F1
#
_cell.length_a   1.000
_cell.length_b   1.000
_cell.length_c   1.000
_cell.angle_alpha   90.00
_cell.angle_beta   90.00
_cell.angle_gamma   90.00
#
_symmetry.space_group_name_H-M   'P 1'
#
loop_
_entity.id
_entity.type
_entity.pdbx_description
1 polymer ?
#
loop_
_entity_poly.entity_id
_entity_poly.type
_entity_poly.pdbx_seq_one_letter_code
_entity_poly.pdbx_strand_id
1 'polypeptide(L)'
;RFFIIKESFLLYYAESEKKSFESNKYFNIHPKGVIPLGGCIVEPKEEPNMPYAIKISHEDFHGNIVLAAESEFEQAQWLEMLQESGKVTWKNAQLGEAMIESLEAQGLQLAKEKQEYLDKLMEETEELCLQREQKEELERLNQVLEAEKQRFEEVVRELRLEQEQIRRELELTARSLRGVEEEKKELRSLTQTLQKTLEELSLEKQQMLEMLEENESQLPLPASPSEEQSPVWGLQCSLRQIEEKMQQLLKEKLLAEKR
;
A
#
# COMPACT_ATOMS: atom_id res chain seq x y z
N ARG A 1 44.60 -82.13 18.51
CA ARG A 1 43.46 -81.17 18.58
C ARG A 1 43.26 -80.58 17.19
N PHE A 2 42.03 -80.22 16.81
CA PHE A 2 41.74 -79.63 15.49
C PHE A 2 41.52 -78.12 15.64
N PHE A 3 42.15 -77.30 14.81
CA PHE A 3 42.14 -75.83 14.91
C PHE A 3 41.59 -75.18 13.64
N ILE A 4 40.81 -74.13 13.80
CA ILE A 4 40.23 -73.34 12.71
C ILE A 4 40.36 -71.86 13.05
N ILE A 5 40.80 -71.05 12.10
CA ILE A 5 40.71 -69.59 12.19
C ILE A 5 39.40 -69.17 11.51
N LYS A 6 38.59 -68.41 12.23
CA LYS A 6 37.41 -67.74 11.67
C LYS A 6 37.44 -66.28 12.10
N GLU A 7 37.48 -65.39 11.11
CA GLU A 7 37.61 -63.94 11.35
C GLU A 7 38.82 -63.65 12.24
N SER A 8 38.60 -63.11 13.44
CA SER A 8 39.66 -62.75 14.41
C SER A 8 39.73 -63.73 15.58
N PHE A 9 39.24 -64.96 15.41
CA PHE A 9 39.19 -65.98 16.45
C PHE A 9 39.84 -67.28 16.00
N LEU A 10 40.65 -67.85 16.89
CA LEU A 10 41.15 -69.23 16.76
C LEU A 10 40.26 -70.15 17.59
N LEU A 11 39.59 -71.08 16.90
CA LEU A 11 38.71 -72.08 17.49
C LEU A 11 39.43 -73.42 17.55
N TYR A 12 39.29 -74.14 18.66
CA TYR A 12 39.79 -75.51 18.74
C TYR A 12 38.72 -76.52 19.14
N TYR A 13 38.84 -77.69 18.54
CA TYR A 13 37.87 -78.79 18.54
C TYR A 13 38.52 -80.10 18.97
N ALA A 14 37.70 -81.11 19.26
CA ALA A 14 38.22 -82.46 19.46
C ALA A 14 38.83 -82.97 18.15
N GLU A 15 39.85 -83.81 18.24
CA GLU A 15 40.46 -84.39 17.04
C GLU A 15 39.50 -85.32 16.28
N SER A 16 38.55 -85.95 16.97
CA SER A 16 37.46 -86.71 16.37
C SER A 16 36.57 -85.88 15.44
N GLU A 17 36.51 -84.56 15.63
CA GLU A 17 35.69 -83.66 14.81
C GLU A 17 36.33 -83.35 13.45
N LYS A 18 37.64 -83.57 13.30
CA LYS A 18 38.36 -83.40 12.03
C LYS A 18 37.76 -84.28 10.93
N LYS A 19 37.51 -85.56 11.22
CA LYS A 19 36.94 -86.52 10.26
C LYS A 19 35.52 -86.15 9.82
N SER A 20 34.70 -85.66 10.76
CA SER A 20 33.33 -85.21 10.48
C SER A 20 33.30 -83.94 9.63
N PHE A 21 34.24 -83.02 9.91
CA PHE A 21 34.40 -81.80 9.12
C PHE A 21 34.83 -82.10 7.68
N GLU A 22 35.82 -82.98 7.51
CA GLU A 22 36.33 -83.39 6.20
C GLU A 22 35.25 -84.11 5.35
N SER A 23 34.37 -84.90 5.97
CA SER A 23 33.34 -85.65 5.26
C SER A 23 32.08 -84.83 4.93
N ASN A 24 31.61 -84.00 5.86
CA ASN A 24 30.28 -83.40 5.78
C ASN A 24 30.30 -81.89 5.55
N LYS A 25 31.47 -81.23 5.67
CA LYS A 25 31.65 -79.77 5.55
C LYS A 25 30.79 -78.92 6.50
N TYR A 26 30.14 -79.53 7.49
CA TYR A 26 29.41 -78.82 8.54
C TYR A 26 30.29 -78.66 9.78
N PHE A 27 30.25 -77.47 10.38
CA PHE A 27 30.96 -77.18 11.62
C PHE A 27 30.10 -77.53 12.84
N ASN A 28 30.74 -78.05 13.88
CA ASN A 28 30.15 -77.98 15.21
C ASN A 28 30.17 -76.51 15.67
N ILE A 29 29.00 -75.99 16.04
CA ILE A 29 28.82 -74.62 16.54
C ILE A 29 29.39 -74.42 17.96
N HIS A 30 29.76 -75.51 18.65
CA HIS A 30 30.30 -75.49 20.00
C HIS A 30 31.78 -75.94 20.01
N PRO A 31 32.73 -75.01 19.81
CA PRO A 31 34.16 -75.29 19.97
C PRO A 31 34.47 -75.64 21.42
N LYS A 32 35.57 -76.38 21.64
CA LYS A 32 36.10 -76.64 23.00
C LYS A 32 36.75 -75.40 23.62
N GLY A 33 37.08 -74.42 22.81
CA GLY A 33 37.51 -73.11 23.27
C GLY A 33 37.72 -72.16 22.10
N VAL A 34 37.70 -70.88 22.44
CA VAL A 34 37.82 -69.76 21.49
C VAL A 34 38.91 -68.84 22.03
N ILE A 35 39.86 -68.50 21.17
CA ILE A 35 40.96 -67.60 21.50
C ILE A 35 40.79 -66.35 20.62
N PRO A 36 40.54 -65.16 21.20
CA PRO A 36 40.54 -63.92 20.43
C PRO A 36 41.96 -63.63 19.97
N LEU A 37 42.15 -63.37 18.67
CA LEU A 37 43.44 -63.05 18.06
C LEU A 37 43.70 -61.55 17.99
N GLY A 38 42.68 -60.72 18.26
CA GLY A 38 42.85 -59.27 18.35
C GLY A 38 43.89 -58.91 19.41
N GLY A 39 44.88 -58.09 19.05
CA GLY A 39 45.94 -57.66 19.96
C GLY A 39 46.96 -58.74 20.36
N CYS A 40 46.81 -59.99 19.88
CA CYS A 40 47.73 -61.06 20.23
C CYS A 40 49.07 -60.92 19.50
N ILE A 41 50.15 -61.19 20.23
CA ILE A 41 51.51 -61.33 19.69
C ILE A 41 51.72 -62.79 19.32
N VAL A 42 51.95 -63.05 18.03
CA VAL A 42 52.13 -64.40 17.47
C VAL A 42 53.54 -64.52 16.90
N GLU A 43 54.34 -65.42 17.47
CA GLU A 43 55.77 -65.57 17.16
C GLU A 43 56.15 -67.06 16.99
N PRO A 44 57.10 -67.38 16.10
CA PRO A 44 57.68 -68.72 16.04
C PRO A 44 58.51 -68.99 17.30
N LYS A 45 58.50 -70.24 17.75
CA LYS A 45 59.29 -70.72 18.89
C LYS A 45 59.83 -72.11 18.59
N GLU A 46 61.07 -72.36 19.00
CA GLU A 46 61.66 -73.70 18.97
C GLU A 46 61.74 -74.23 20.41
N GLU A 47 61.19 -75.42 20.64
CA GLU A 47 61.35 -76.13 21.91
C GLU A 47 62.00 -77.50 21.66
N PRO A 48 62.72 -78.08 22.65
CA PRO A 48 63.50 -79.33 22.46
C PRO A 48 62.71 -80.53 21.91
N ASN A 49 61.37 -80.51 22.00
CA ASN A 49 60.45 -81.53 21.47
C ASN A 49 59.42 -80.99 20.46
N MET A 50 59.48 -79.70 20.10
CA MET A 50 58.55 -79.02 19.19
C MET A 50 59.32 -78.02 18.33
N PRO A 51 59.97 -78.47 17.24
CA PRO A 51 60.81 -77.60 16.41
C PRO A 51 60.01 -76.53 15.66
N TYR A 52 58.72 -76.78 15.38
CA TYR A 52 57.85 -75.87 14.63
C TYR A 52 56.75 -75.27 15.52
N ALA A 53 57.11 -74.76 16.70
CA ALA A 53 56.12 -74.23 17.62
C ALA A 53 55.74 -72.77 17.29
N ILE A 54 54.50 -72.39 17.59
CA ILE A 54 53.96 -71.05 17.44
C ILE A 54 53.45 -70.62 18.81
N LYS A 55 53.97 -69.51 19.32
CA LYS A 55 53.56 -68.92 20.58
C LYS A 55 52.59 -67.79 20.32
N ILE A 56 51.40 -67.88 20.92
CA ILE A 56 50.39 -66.82 20.95
C ILE A 56 50.34 -66.27 22.38
N SER A 57 50.51 -64.97 22.53
CA SER A 57 50.51 -64.27 23.82
C SER A 57 49.70 -62.99 23.76
N HIS A 58 49.06 -62.64 24.88
CA HIS A 58 48.31 -61.40 25.06
C HIS A 58 48.49 -60.93 26.51
N GLU A 59 48.45 -59.63 26.75
CA GLU A 59 48.62 -59.06 28.10
C GLU A 59 47.54 -59.56 29.07
N ASP A 60 46.31 -59.75 28.58
CA ASP A 60 45.19 -60.28 29.36
C ASP A 60 45.20 -61.81 29.54
N PHE A 61 46.12 -62.54 28.91
CA PHE A 61 46.20 -63.99 29.05
C PHE A 61 47.00 -64.37 30.29
N HIS A 62 46.42 -65.22 31.13
CA HIS A 62 47.13 -65.90 32.22
C HIS A 62 47.91 -67.10 31.65
N GLY A 63 48.95 -66.82 30.85
CA GLY A 63 49.82 -67.81 30.22
C GLY A 63 49.93 -67.68 28.70
N ASN A 64 50.97 -68.31 28.13
CA ASN A 64 51.18 -68.35 26.68
C ASN A 64 50.54 -69.61 26.09
N ILE A 65 49.90 -69.46 24.93
CA ILE A 65 49.38 -70.60 24.16
C ILE A 65 50.48 -71.01 23.19
N VAL A 66 50.87 -72.28 23.22
CA VAL A 66 51.87 -72.83 22.31
C VAL A 66 51.21 -73.89 21.44
N LEU A 67 51.27 -73.69 20.12
CA LEU A 67 50.82 -74.62 19.09
C LEU A 67 52.03 -75.26 18.45
N ALA A 68 51.92 -76.48 17.96
CA ALA A 68 52.97 -77.14 17.19
C ALA A 68 52.45 -77.46 15.79
N ALA A 69 53.19 -77.03 14.77
CA ALA A 69 52.93 -77.38 13.37
C ALA A 69 53.67 -78.66 12.97
N GLU A 70 53.23 -79.32 11.89
CA GLU A 70 53.85 -80.57 11.43
C GLU A 70 55.11 -80.32 10.58
N SER A 71 55.25 -79.10 10.04
CA SER A 71 56.39 -78.67 9.24
C SER A 71 56.66 -77.17 9.37
N GLU A 72 57.86 -76.74 8.99
CA GLU A 72 58.24 -75.33 8.87
C GLU A 72 57.31 -74.56 7.91
N PHE A 73 56.91 -75.21 6.80
CA PHE A 73 55.98 -74.62 5.84
C PHE A 73 54.62 -74.32 6.46
N GLU A 74 54.04 -75.29 7.18
CA GLU A 74 52.78 -75.09 7.90
C GLU A 74 52.91 -74.04 9.00
N GLN A 75 54.04 -74.03 9.72
CA GLN A 75 54.30 -73.04 10.75
C GLN A 75 54.25 -71.62 10.19
N ALA A 76 54.93 -71.39 9.05
CA ALA A 76 54.93 -70.09 8.37
C ALA A 76 53.52 -69.69 7.91
N GLN A 77 52.77 -70.62 7.31
CA GLN A 77 51.41 -70.37 6.83
C GLN A 77 50.46 -70.03 7.99
N TRP A 78 50.51 -70.77 9.09
CA TRP A 78 49.69 -70.49 10.29
C TRP A 78 50.08 -69.18 10.96
N LEU A 79 51.38 -68.86 11.01
CA LEU A 79 51.87 -67.60 11.56
C LEU A 79 51.29 -66.40 10.81
N GLU A 80 51.33 -66.42 9.48
CA GLU A 80 50.77 -65.38 8.62
C GLU A 80 49.26 -65.24 8.85
N MET A 81 48.50 -66.34 8.76
CA MET A 81 47.05 -66.32 8.93
C MET A 81 46.63 -65.79 10.32
N LEU A 82 47.33 -66.19 11.39
CA LEU A 82 47.03 -65.72 12.75
C LEU A 82 47.30 -64.22 12.92
N GLN A 83 48.41 -63.73 12.35
CA GLN A 83 48.77 -62.31 12.39
C GLN A 83 47.82 -61.45 11.53
N GLU A 84 47.41 -61.94 10.37
CA GLU A 84 46.44 -61.25 9.51
C GLU A 84 45.06 -61.17 10.17
N SER A 85 44.58 -62.29 10.72
CA SER A 85 43.32 -62.35 11.45
C SER A 85 43.30 -61.41 12.66
N GLY A 86 44.40 -61.28 13.39
CA GLY A 86 44.50 -60.33 14.51
C GLY A 86 44.34 -58.86 14.10
N LYS A 87 44.68 -58.49 12.85
CA LYS A 87 44.56 -57.12 12.32
C LYS A 87 43.14 -56.74 11.89
N VAL A 88 42.26 -57.72 11.66
CA VAL A 88 40.91 -57.48 11.12
C VAL A 88 40.03 -56.69 12.11
N THR A 89 40.03 -57.05 13.40
CA THR A 89 39.28 -56.32 14.44
C THR A 89 39.66 -54.85 14.51
N TRP A 90 40.97 -54.54 14.43
CA TRP A 90 41.47 -53.17 14.48
C TRP A 90 41.01 -52.34 13.28
N LYS A 91 41.15 -52.89 12.07
CA LYS A 91 40.71 -52.22 10.84
C LYS A 91 39.21 -51.96 10.84
N ASN A 92 38.40 -52.92 11.31
CA ASN A 92 36.96 -52.75 11.41
C ASN A 92 36.56 -51.66 12.40
N ALA A 93 37.22 -51.59 13.56
CA ALA A 93 36.99 -50.52 14.53
C ALA A 93 37.33 -49.14 13.95
N GLN A 94 38.47 -49.02 13.24
CA GLN A 94 38.88 -47.77 12.59
C GLN A 94 37.89 -47.33 11.50
N LEU A 95 37.38 -48.26 10.70
CA LEU A 95 36.37 -47.96 9.69
C LEU A 95 35.04 -47.52 10.32
N GLY A 96 34.65 -48.15 11.43
CA GLY A 96 33.46 -47.78 12.20
C GLY A 96 33.58 -46.35 12.74
N GLU A 97 34.72 -46.00 13.35
CA GLU A 97 34.98 -44.66 13.86
C GLU A 97 34.91 -43.60 12.75
N ALA A 98 35.62 -43.82 11.63
CA ALA A 98 35.61 -42.89 10.51
C ALA A 98 34.20 -42.70 9.90
N MET A 99 33.38 -43.75 9.91
CA MET A 99 31.99 -43.67 9.45
C MET A 99 31.13 -42.86 10.43
N ILE A 100 31.30 -43.05 11.74
CA ILE A 100 30.59 -42.27 12.76
C ILE A 100 30.95 -40.79 12.64
N GLU A 101 32.24 -40.46 12.58
CA GLU A 101 32.71 -39.07 12.41
C GLU A 101 32.11 -38.42 11.16
N SER A 102 32.05 -39.15 10.03
CA SER A 102 31.44 -38.65 8.80
C SER A 102 29.95 -38.39 8.95
N LEU A 103 29.22 -39.26 9.65
CA LEU A 103 27.78 -39.11 9.86
C LEU A 103 27.48 -37.94 10.80
N GLU A 104 28.28 -37.77 11.85
CA GLU A 104 28.17 -36.64 12.77
C GLU A 104 28.43 -35.30 12.06
N ALA A 105 29.47 -35.23 11.21
CA ALA A 105 29.77 -34.06 10.42
C ALA A 105 28.62 -33.69 9.46
N GLN A 106 28.04 -34.68 8.78
CA GLN A 106 26.87 -34.48 7.91
C GLN A 106 25.64 -34.03 8.71
N GLY A 107 25.38 -34.65 9.87
CA GLY A 107 24.28 -34.27 10.75
C GLY A 107 24.40 -32.83 11.25
N LEU A 108 25.62 -32.43 11.64
CA LEU A 108 25.91 -31.06 12.06
C LEU A 108 25.73 -30.06 10.92
N GLN A 109 26.21 -30.40 9.71
CA GLN A 109 26.05 -29.56 8.53
C GLN A 109 24.56 -29.37 8.17
N LEU A 110 23.78 -30.45 8.17
CA LEU A 110 22.34 -30.39 7.90
C LEU A 110 21.60 -29.55 8.95
N ALA A 111 21.97 -29.65 10.23
CA ALA A 111 21.41 -28.84 11.28
C ALA A 111 21.70 -27.34 11.08
N LYS A 112 22.93 -27.00 10.66
CA LYS A 112 23.31 -25.61 10.33
C LYS A 112 22.50 -25.08 9.14
N GLU A 113 22.45 -25.83 8.04
CA GLU A 113 21.68 -25.44 6.85
C GLU A 113 20.21 -25.23 7.19
N LYS A 114 19.60 -26.14 7.96
CA LYS A 114 18.23 -25.99 8.43
C LYS A 114 18.03 -24.71 9.24
N GLN A 115 18.97 -24.38 10.14
CA GLN A 115 18.89 -23.15 10.92
C GLN A 115 18.98 -21.92 10.03
N GLU A 116 19.94 -21.88 9.10
CA GLU A 116 20.09 -20.76 8.15
C GLU A 116 18.84 -20.56 7.27
N TYR A 117 18.19 -21.64 6.84
CA TYR A 117 16.93 -21.55 6.11
C TYR A 117 15.79 -21.00 6.99
N LEU A 118 15.71 -21.41 8.25
CA LEU A 118 14.71 -20.87 9.17
C LEU A 118 14.94 -19.38 9.44
N ASP A 119 16.18 -18.97 9.65
CA ASP A 119 16.53 -17.57 9.89
C ASP A 119 16.13 -16.68 8.69
N LYS A 120 16.42 -17.14 7.46
CA LYS A 120 15.99 -16.44 6.23
C LYS A 120 14.47 -16.32 6.11
N LEU A 121 13.75 -17.40 6.41
CA LEU A 121 12.28 -17.38 6.38
C LEU A 121 11.70 -16.43 7.43
N MET A 122 12.33 -16.34 8.60
CA MET A 122 11.94 -15.38 9.64
C MET A 122 12.17 -13.94 9.17
N GLU A 123 13.33 -13.65 8.59
CA GLU A 123 13.66 -12.33 8.02
C GLU A 123 12.64 -11.91 6.93
N GLU A 124 12.38 -12.79 5.96
CA GLU A 124 11.37 -12.55 4.92
C GLU A 124 9.96 -12.32 5.50
N THR A 125 9.60 -13.06 6.56
CA THR A 125 8.30 -12.90 7.22
C THR A 125 8.20 -11.55 7.94
N GLU A 126 9.26 -11.12 8.62
CA GLU A 126 9.33 -9.81 9.27
C GLU A 126 9.22 -8.66 8.25
N GLU A 127 9.95 -8.75 7.14
CA GLU A 127 9.87 -7.78 6.05
C GLU A 127 8.45 -7.70 5.45
N LEU A 128 7.81 -8.83 5.22
CA LEU A 128 6.43 -8.87 4.70
C LEU A 128 5.43 -8.28 5.69
N CYS A 129 5.61 -8.51 6.99
CA CYS A 129 4.79 -7.87 8.03
C CYS A 129 4.92 -6.35 7.99
N LEU A 130 6.16 -5.82 7.93
CA LEU A 130 6.41 -4.38 7.84
C LEU A 130 5.80 -3.77 6.57
N GLN A 131 5.96 -4.43 5.41
CA GLN A 131 5.36 -3.98 4.16
C GLN A 131 3.83 -3.95 4.23
N ARG A 132 3.23 -4.95 4.88
CA ARG A 132 1.79 -5.00 5.09
C ARG A 132 1.31 -3.85 5.97
N GLU A 133 1.99 -3.58 7.08
CA GLU A 133 1.65 -2.47 7.98
C GLU A 133 1.72 -1.13 7.24
N GLN A 134 2.80 -0.88 6.49
CA GLN A 134 2.94 0.33 5.67
C GLN A 134 1.82 0.45 4.63
N LYS A 135 1.44 -0.65 3.98
CA LYS A 135 0.34 -0.66 3.02
C LYS A 135 -1.00 -0.34 3.69
N GLU A 136 -1.28 -0.92 4.87
CA GLU A 136 -2.49 -0.63 5.63
C GLU A 136 -2.55 0.85 6.06
N GLU A 137 -1.42 1.45 6.46
CA GLU A 137 -1.34 2.88 6.76
C GLU A 137 -1.59 3.76 5.53
N LEU A 138 -0.99 3.41 4.39
CA LEU A 138 -1.23 4.11 3.12
C LEU A 138 -2.69 4.02 2.68
N GLU A 139 -3.32 2.85 2.82
CA GLU A 139 -4.74 2.68 2.52
C GLU A 139 -5.62 3.55 3.42
N ARG A 140 -5.32 3.63 4.73
CA ARG A 140 -6.02 4.54 5.65
C ARG A 140 -5.85 6.00 5.25
N LEU A 141 -4.63 6.43 4.92
CA LEU A 141 -4.37 7.80 4.49
C LEU A 141 -5.10 8.12 3.18
N ASN A 142 -5.12 7.18 2.24
CA ASN A 142 -5.81 7.35 0.97
C ASN A 142 -7.32 7.52 1.16
N GLN A 143 -7.94 6.76 2.07
CA GLN A 143 -9.36 6.93 2.41
C GLN A 143 -9.67 8.33 2.97
N VAL A 144 -8.81 8.85 3.84
CA VAL A 144 -8.96 10.21 4.39
C VAL A 144 -8.82 11.26 3.30
N LEU A 145 -7.82 11.12 2.41
CA LEU A 145 -7.60 12.02 1.29
C LEU A 145 -8.77 12.01 0.30
N GLU A 146 -9.32 10.83 -0.02
CA GLU A 146 -10.49 10.70 -0.90
C GLU A 146 -11.72 11.39 -0.29
N ALA A 147 -11.95 11.22 1.02
CA ALA A 147 -13.04 11.88 1.72
C ALA A 147 -12.87 13.41 1.76
N GLU A 148 -11.65 13.89 1.99
CA GLU A 148 -11.35 15.33 1.98
C GLU A 148 -11.51 15.93 0.57
N LYS A 149 -11.05 15.22 -0.46
CA LYS A 149 -11.26 15.60 -1.86
C LYS A 149 -12.74 15.73 -2.19
N GLN A 150 -13.57 14.76 -1.79
CA GLN A 150 -15.03 14.82 -2.01
C GLN A 150 -15.65 16.06 -1.35
N ARG A 151 -15.25 16.38 -0.11
CA ARG A 151 -15.72 17.60 0.57
C ARG A 151 -15.32 18.87 -0.18
N PHE A 152 -14.08 18.95 -0.67
CA PHE A 152 -13.65 20.09 -1.49
C PHE A 152 -14.44 20.19 -2.79
N GLU A 153 -14.69 19.07 -3.47
CA GLU A 153 -15.49 19.04 -4.69
C GLU A 153 -16.94 19.51 -4.45
N GLU A 154 -17.53 19.17 -3.30
CA GLU A 154 -18.84 19.66 -2.88
C GLU A 154 -18.85 21.18 -2.68
N VAL A 155 -17.92 21.71 -1.88
CA VAL A 155 -17.80 23.15 -1.64
C VAL A 155 -17.57 23.92 -2.94
N VAL A 156 -16.72 23.40 -3.84
CA VAL A 156 -16.48 24.03 -5.15
C VAL A 156 -17.77 24.05 -5.99
N ARG A 157 -18.58 22.98 -5.92
CA ARG A 157 -19.86 22.92 -6.64
C ARG A 157 -20.86 23.93 -6.09
N GLU A 158 -20.97 24.05 -4.77
CA GLU A 158 -21.83 25.03 -4.11
C GLU A 158 -21.43 26.46 -4.49
N LEU A 159 -20.14 26.80 -4.37
CA LEU A 159 -19.63 28.12 -4.73
C LEU A 159 -19.88 28.48 -6.21
N ARG A 160 -19.84 27.50 -7.12
CA ARG A 160 -20.18 27.71 -8.54
C ARG A 160 -21.66 28.04 -8.73
N LEU A 161 -22.55 27.34 -8.03
CA LEU A 161 -23.99 27.60 -8.08
C LEU A 161 -24.30 28.99 -7.51
N GLU A 162 -23.69 29.36 -6.39
CA GLU A 162 -23.83 30.71 -5.81
C GLU A 162 -23.32 31.79 -6.76
N GLN A 163 -22.15 31.58 -7.38
CA GLN A 163 -21.60 32.51 -8.37
C GLN A 163 -22.57 32.71 -9.56
N GLU A 164 -23.14 31.64 -10.09
CA GLU A 164 -24.12 31.73 -11.18
C GLU A 164 -25.38 32.46 -10.76
N GLN A 165 -25.85 32.24 -9.53
CA GLN A 165 -27.01 32.92 -9.00
C GLN A 165 -26.76 34.42 -8.83
N ILE A 166 -25.65 34.80 -8.19
CA ILE A 166 -25.23 36.20 -8.03
C ILE A 166 -25.13 36.88 -9.40
N ARG A 167 -24.59 36.18 -10.41
CA ARG A 167 -24.50 36.70 -11.78
C ARG A 167 -25.88 36.98 -12.37
N ARG A 168 -26.85 36.08 -12.23
CA ARG A 168 -28.22 36.28 -12.72
C ARG A 168 -28.90 37.45 -12.00
N GLU A 169 -28.73 37.55 -10.69
CA GLU A 169 -29.26 38.66 -9.90
C GLU A 169 -28.66 40.00 -10.34
N LEU A 170 -27.34 40.06 -10.53
CA LEU A 170 -26.67 41.24 -11.08
C LEU A 170 -27.19 41.63 -12.47
N GLU A 171 -27.42 40.67 -13.36
CA GLU A 171 -27.99 40.93 -14.68
C GLU A 171 -29.41 41.48 -14.61
N LEU A 172 -30.24 40.99 -13.66
CA LEU A 172 -31.57 41.51 -13.40
C LEU A 172 -31.51 42.94 -12.83
N THR A 173 -30.66 43.19 -11.83
CA THR A 173 -30.46 44.54 -11.27
C THR A 173 -30.01 45.51 -12.35
N ALA A 174 -29.07 45.11 -13.22
CA ALA A 174 -28.60 45.94 -14.31
C ALA A 174 -29.70 46.25 -15.35
N ARG A 175 -30.63 45.32 -15.61
CA ARG A 175 -31.80 45.57 -16.48
C ARG A 175 -32.76 46.56 -15.83
N SER A 176 -33.10 46.36 -14.56
CA SER A 176 -33.98 47.27 -13.82
C SER A 176 -33.40 48.69 -13.75
N LEU A 177 -32.09 48.81 -13.49
CA LEU A 177 -31.40 50.10 -13.47
C LEU A 177 -31.49 50.82 -14.83
N ARG A 178 -31.36 50.09 -15.95
CA ARG A 178 -31.54 50.68 -17.29
C ARG A 178 -32.97 51.18 -17.50
N GLY A 179 -33.98 50.42 -17.10
CA GLY A 179 -35.38 50.84 -17.18
C GLY A 179 -35.62 52.14 -16.39
N VAL A 180 -35.11 52.23 -15.16
CA VAL A 180 -35.20 53.45 -14.35
C VAL A 180 -34.47 54.64 -15.02
N GLU A 181 -33.30 54.41 -15.62
CA GLU A 181 -32.58 55.46 -16.34
C GLU A 181 -33.34 55.94 -17.59
N GLU A 182 -34.07 55.05 -18.28
CA GLU A 182 -34.95 55.38 -19.40
C GLU A 182 -36.17 56.18 -18.94
N GLU A 183 -36.90 55.72 -17.93
CA GLU A 183 -38.04 56.45 -17.32
C GLU A 183 -37.62 57.85 -16.87
N LYS A 184 -36.43 57.97 -16.26
CA LYS A 184 -35.86 59.26 -15.86
C LYS A 184 -35.56 60.18 -17.05
N LYS A 185 -35.14 59.65 -18.20
CA LYS A 185 -34.95 60.45 -19.43
C LYS A 185 -36.28 60.92 -19.99
N GLU A 186 -37.28 60.05 -20.03
CA GLU A 186 -38.63 60.39 -20.48
C GLU A 186 -39.27 61.46 -19.60
N LEU A 187 -39.18 61.30 -18.27
CA LEU A 187 -39.66 62.26 -17.29
C LEU A 187 -38.99 63.63 -17.50
N ARG A 188 -37.66 63.67 -17.69
CA ARG A 188 -36.94 64.91 -18.00
C ARG A 188 -37.43 65.57 -19.29
N SER A 189 -37.65 64.80 -20.36
CA SER A 189 -38.18 65.31 -21.63
C SER A 189 -39.60 65.87 -21.46
N LEU A 190 -40.45 65.20 -20.70
CA LEU A 190 -41.80 65.66 -20.38
C LEU A 190 -41.74 66.97 -19.59
N THR A 191 -40.92 67.04 -18.53
CA THR A 191 -40.72 68.27 -17.74
C THR A 191 -40.23 69.42 -18.60
N GLN A 192 -39.28 69.18 -19.52
CA GLN A 192 -38.80 70.20 -20.47
C GLN A 192 -39.90 70.68 -21.42
N THR A 193 -40.76 69.77 -21.90
CA THR A 193 -41.86 70.11 -22.80
C THR A 193 -42.92 70.93 -22.07
N LEU A 194 -43.32 70.52 -20.86
CA LEU A 194 -44.23 71.27 -19.99
C LEU A 194 -43.69 72.66 -19.64
N GLN A 195 -42.37 72.76 -19.40
CA GLN A 195 -41.73 74.05 -19.15
C GLN A 195 -41.84 74.97 -20.37
N LYS A 196 -41.56 74.45 -21.57
CA LYS A 196 -41.65 75.22 -22.82
C LYS A 196 -43.08 75.69 -23.11
N THR A 197 -44.08 74.81 -22.95
CA THR A 197 -45.49 75.20 -23.18
C THR A 197 -45.97 76.23 -22.16
N LEU A 198 -45.52 76.17 -20.90
CA LEU A 198 -45.77 77.20 -19.91
C LEU A 198 -45.15 78.55 -20.31
N GLU A 199 -43.92 78.55 -20.82
CA GLU A 199 -43.25 79.76 -21.32
C GLU A 199 -44.02 80.37 -22.52
N GLU A 200 -44.42 79.55 -23.49
CA GLU A 200 -45.23 79.98 -24.64
C GLU A 200 -46.58 80.59 -24.20
N LEU A 201 -47.33 79.91 -23.32
CA LEU A 201 -48.59 80.43 -22.78
C LEU A 201 -48.40 81.71 -21.97
N SER A 202 -47.29 81.85 -21.25
CA SER A 202 -46.97 83.08 -20.52
C SER A 202 -46.73 84.26 -21.46
N LEU A 203 -46.10 84.00 -22.62
CA LEU A 203 -45.90 85.01 -23.65
C LEU A 203 -47.22 85.39 -24.33
N GLU A 204 -48.05 84.40 -24.70
CA GLU A 204 -49.39 84.66 -25.25
C GLU A 204 -50.27 85.46 -24.27
N LYS A 205 -50.21 85.12 -22.97
CA LYS A 205 -50.87 85.89 -21.92
C LYS A 205 -50.38 87.35 -21.91
N GLN A 206 -49.07 87.57 -21.96
CA GLN A 206 -48.48 88.91 -21.98
C GLN A 206 -48.95 89.71 -23.20
N GLN A 207 -48.92 89.10 -24.38
CA GLN A 207 -49.39 89.72 -25.63
C GLN A 207 -50.88 90.06 -25.61
N MET A 208 -51.73 89.18 -25.06
CA MET A 208 -53.16 89.47 -24.92
C MET A 208 -53.45 90.55 -23.89
N LEU A 209 -52.68 90.62 -22.79
CA LEU A 209 -52.77 91.72 -21.82
C LEU A 209 -52.42 93.05 -22.49
N GLU A 210 -51.35 93.09 -23.29
CA GLU A 210 -50.97 94.27 -24.07
C GLU A 210 -52.08 94.68 -25.05
N MET A 211 -52.69 93.72 -25.78
CA MET A 211 -53.82 94.02 -26.66
C MET A 211 -55.08 94.47 -25.90
N LEU A 212 -55.31 93.99 -24.67
CA LEU A 212 -56.41 94.45 -23.81
C LEU A 212 -56.16 95.86 -23.31
N GLU A 213 -54.93 96.20 -22.89
CA GLU A 213 -54.53 97.56 -22.52
C GLU A 213 -54.64 98.53 -23.70
N GLU A 214 -54.25 98.11 -24.91
CA GLU A 214 -54.41 98.89 -26.14
C GLU A 214 -55.88 99.12 -26.50
N ASN A 215 -56.75 98.12 -26.32
CA ASN A 215 -58.19 98.23 -26.59
C ASN A 215 -58.95 99.04 -25.51
N GLU A 216 -58.56 98.94 -24.23
CA GLU A 216 -59.07 99.80 -23.15
C GLU A 216 -58.64 101.26 -23.34
N SER A 217 -57.46 101.48 -23.94
CA SER A 217 -56.98 102.81 -24.30
C SER A 217 -57.71 103.45 -25.50
N GLN A 218 -58.52 102.68 -26.25
CA GLN A 218 -59.22 103.14 -27.47
C GLN A 218 -60.75 103.31 -27.36
N LEU A 219 -61.36 103.20 -26.17
CA LEU A 219 -62.81 103.39 -25.98
C LEU A 219 -63.17 104.34 -24.82
N PRO A 220 -63.94 105.44 -25.06
CA PRO A 220 -64.61 106.21 -24.00
C PRO A 220 -65.95 105.56 -23.58
N LEU A 221 -66.26 105.61 -22.27
CA LEU A 221 -67.59 105.30 -21.67
C LEU A 221 -68.77 106.03 -22.37
N PRO A 222 -70.04 105.55 -22.35
CA PRO A 222 -70.69 104.84 -21.23
C PRO A 222 -71.77 103.76 -21.52
N ALA A 223 -72.26 103.15 -20.43
CA ALA A 223 -73.60 102.57 -20.18
C ALA A 223 -74.01 101.20 -20.81
N SER A 224 -74.29 100.26 -19.91
CA SER A 224 -74.86 98.89 -19.98
C SER A 224 -76.16 98.71 -20.80
N PRO A 225 -76.70 97.47 -21.02
CA PRO A 225 -76.17 96.12 -20.74
C PRO A 225 -76.25 95.18 -21.97
N SER A 226 -75.21 94.38 -22.22
CA SER A 226 -75.26 93.08 -22.93
C SER A 226 -73.82 92.55 -22.97
N GLU A 227 -73.42 91.80 -21.95
CA GLU A 227 -72.03 91.32 -21.78
C GLU A 227 -71.61 90.25 -22.81
N GLU A 228 -72.41 89.92 -23.81
CA GLU A 228 -72.14 88.76 -24.69
C GLU A 228 -71.68 89.11 -26.11
N GLN A 229 -71.51 90.39 -26.49
CA GLN A 229 -71.18 90.77 -27.88
C GLN A 229 -70.11 91.88 -28.03
N SER A 230 -69.11 91.96 -27.13
CA SER A 230 -67.94 92.82 -27.35
C SER A 230 -66.68 91.99 -27.69
N PRO A 231 -65.80 92.45 -28.61
CA PRO A 231 -64.52 91.79 -28.87
C PRO A 231 -63.64 91.70 -27.61
N VAL A 232 -63.82 92.64 -26.67
CA VAL A 232 -63.13 92.71 -25.37
C VAL A 232 -63.56 91.56 -24.46
N TRP A 233 -64.84 91.21 -24.42
CA TRP A 233 -65.33 90.07 -23.63
C TRP A 233 -64.79 88.74 -24.17
N GLY A 234 -64.72 88.59 -25.50
CA GLY A 234 -64.10 87.42 -26.13
C GLY A 234 -62.63 87.25 -25.73
N LEU A 235 -61.85 88.34 -25.75
CA LEU A 235 -60.45 88.34 -25.32
C LEU A 235 -60.30 88.07 -23.81
N GLN A 236 -61.18 88.60 -22.96
CA GLN A 236 -61.18 88.32 -21.53
C GLN A 236 -61.54 86.85 -21.22
N CYS A 237 -62.49 86.26 -21.93
CA CYS A 237 -62.80 84.83 -21.82
C CYS A 237 -61.60 83.96 -22.25
N SER A 238 -60.92 84.32 -23.35
CA SER A 238 -59.71 83.62 -23.82
C SER A 238 -58.54 83.75 -22.85
N LEU A 239 -58.34 84.93 -22.25
CA LEU A 239 -57.33 85.16 -21.21
C LEU A 239 -57.58 84.28 -19.98
N ARG A 240 -58.83 84.23 -19.50
CA ARG A 240 -59.21 83.38 -18.37
C ARG A 240 -58.98 81.89 -18.66
N GLN A 241 -59.33 81.45 -19.88
CA GLN A 241 -59.06 80.07 -20.31
C GLN A 241 -57.55 79.75 -20.35
N ILE A 242 -56.72 80.70 -20.80
CA ILE A 242 -55.26 80.54 -20.82
C ILE A 242 -54.68 80.48 -19.40
N GLU A 243 -55.18 81.30 -18.47
CA GLU A 243 -54.77 81.27 -17.06
C GLU A 243 -55.14 79.95 -16.36
N GLU A 244 -56.36 79.46 -16.57
CA GLU A 244 -56.80 78.16 -16.04
C GLU A 244 -55.93 77.02 -16.59
N LYS A 245 -55.66 77.04 -17.89
CA LYS A 245 -54.82 76.04 -18.56
C LYS A 245 -53.36 76.09 -18.07
N MET A 246 -52.82 77.29 -17.86
CA MET A 246 -51.49 77.49 -17.29
C MET A 246 -51.41 76.97 -15.85
N GLN A 247 -52.41 77.25 -15.00
CA GLN A 247 -52.45 76.70 -13.63
C GLN A 247 -52.51 75.17 -13.62
N GLN A 248 -53.28 74.58 -14.52
CA GLN A 248 -53.38 73.12 -14.64
C GLN A 248 -52.03 72.50 -15.05
N LEU A 249 -51.37 73.06 -16.06
CA LEU A 249 -50.05 72.59 -16.51
C LEU A 249 -48.96 72.77 -15.44
N LEU A 250 -49.02 73.85 -14.66
CA LEU A 250 -48.08 74.10 -13.57
C LEU A 250 -48.24 73.06 -12.44
N LYS A 251 -49.48 72.63 -12.17
CA LYS A 251 -49.78 71.54 -11.23
C LYS A 251 -49.28 70.19 -11.77
N GLU A 252 -49.46 69.92 -13.06
CA GLU A 252 -48.95 68.70 -13.71
C GLU A 252 -47.42 68.64 -13.69
N LYS A 253 -46.73 69.75 -13.97
CA LYS A 253 -45.27 69.85 -13.86
C LYS A 253 -44.78 69.54 -12.44
N LEU A 254 -45.40 70.14 -11.43
CA LEU A 254 -45.01 69.97 -10.03
C LEU A 254 -45.26 68.53 -9.53
N LEU A 255 -46.26 67.85 -10.10
CA LEU A 255 -46.50 66.43 -9.87
C LEU A 255 -45.45 65.55 -10.58
N ALA A 256 -45.01 65.92 -11.79
CA ALA A 256 -43.96 65.23 -12.52
C ALA A 256 -42.58 65.38 -11.84
N GLU A 257 -42.27 66.54 -11.25
CA GLU A 257 -41.00 66.77 -10.52
C GLU A 257 -40.93 66.09 -9.15
N LYS A 258 -42.07 65.70 -8.58
CA LYS A 258 -42.15 64.98 -7.29
C LYS A 258 -42.11 63.45 -7.44
N ARG A 259 -42.23 62.93 -8.66
CA ARG A 259 -42.14 61.50 -8.98
C ARG A 259 -40.71 61.13 -9.34
#